data_AF-A0A8T1SB19-F1
#
_entry.id   AF-A0A8T1SB19-F1
#
_cell.length_a   1.000
_cell.length_b   1.000
_cell.length_c   1.000
_cell.angle_alpha   90.00
_cell.angle_beta   90.00
_cell.angle_gamma   90.00
#
_symmetry.space_group_name_H-M   'P 1'
#
loop_
_entity.id
_entity.type
_entity.pdbx_description
1 polymer ?
#
loop_
_entity_poly.entity_id
_entity_poly.type
_entity_poly.pdbx_seq_one_letter_code
_entity_poly.pdbx_strand_id
1 'polypeptide(L)'
;MTFRERLLHRNLQSYLSNQGLVFLLLTSSVTTESCSTYRLEHALHRPQEGLFQKVPLVVANLGMAEQQGYRTVSGSCISDGFGRAVIKHRSEFFYEDGSLKEVHKINEMYATLQEELKKICSKVEGSERSVEKLLAEVDQLKQEIKRKKEQTQTSGENKCVSDEPKENVFLCQALQTFFPNSGLQTCIVSLKGRQISKHCCNTDHKINVMDKLTLMQDDSDFPEAGIRHITKRKASVTTAGRKPFKKSRSLQLHHKLLKGDQDNRDQEGKLTMSSTERDEETLEKLKDTNEYPQSPTF
;
A
#
# COMPACT_ATOMS: atom_id res chain seq x y z
N MET A 1 -4.07 16.23 5.86
CA MET A 1 -5.49 15.89 6.08
C MET A 1 -6.21 15.75 4.76
N THR A 2 -6.77 14.58 4.48
CA THR A 2 -7.54 14.30 3.26
C THR A 2 -8.94 14.90 3.32
N PHE A 3 -9.65 14.97 2.19
CA PHE A 3 -11.04 15.45 2.14
C PHE A 3 -11.97 14.63 3.05
N ARG A 4 -11.82 13.29 3.03
CA ARG A 4 -12.61 12.36 3.86
C ARG A 4 -12.38 12.62 5.35
N GLU A 5 -11.13 12.81 5.77
CA GLU A 5 -10.79 13.11 7.17
C GLU A 5 -11.44 14.42 7.63
N ARG A 6 -11.42 15.46 6.80
CA ARG A 6 -12.04 16.76 7.11
C ARG A 6 -13.55 16.65 7.30
N LEU A 7 -14.23 15.92 6.42
CA LEU A 7 -15.68 15.71 6.52
C LEU A 7 -16.04 14.87 7.75
N LEU A 8 -15.30 13.77 7.97
CA LEU A 8 -15.50 12.90 9.13
C LEU A 8 -15.28 13.65 10.44
N HIS A 9 -14.22 14.46 10.52
CA HIS A 9 -13.94 15.27 11.71
C HIS A 9 -15.08 16.24 12.03
N ARG A 10 -15.61 16.96 11.04
CA ARG A 10 -16.79 17.85 11.22
C ARG A 10 -18.04 17.09 11.67
N ASN A 11 -18.27 15.92 11.08
CA ASN A 11 -19.38 15.07 11.50
C ASN A 11 -19.20 14.64 12.97
N LEU A 12 -18.03 14.15 13.35
CA LEU A 12 -17.71 13.76 14.72
C LEU A 12 -17.83 14.93 15.70
N GLN A 13 -17.39 16.14 15.33
CA GLN A 13 -17.57 17.34 16.16
C GLN A 13 -19.05 17.62 16.43
N SER A 14 -19.89 17.47 15.41
CA SER A 14 -21.33 17.69 15.51
C SER A 14 -22.00 16.61 16.36
N TYR A 15 -21.69 15.33 16.11
CA TYR A 15 -22.25 14.21 16.86
C TYR A 15 -21.80 14.16 18.32
N LEU A 16 -20.53 14.48 18.61
CA LEU A 16 -19.98 14.49 19.97
C LEU A 16 -20.19 15.83 20.69
N SER A 17 -20.77 16.82 20.01
CA SER A 17 -20.94 18.20 20.52
C SER A 17 -19.64 18.81 21.08
N ASN A 18 -18.49 18.46 20.48
CA ASN A 18 -17.17 18.90 20.95
C ASN A 18 -16.46 19.76 19.89
N GLN A 19 -16.52 21.08 20.09
CA GLN A 19 -15.87 22.06 19.21
C GLN A 19 -14.34 22.11 19.37
N GLY A 20 -13.81 21.56 20.46
CA GLY A 20 -12.38 21.47 20.74
C GLY A 20 -11.69 20.22 20.18
N LEU A 21 -12.41 19.38 19.43
CA LEU A 21 -11.86 18.13 18.91
C LEU A 21 -10.62 18.37 18.04
N VAL A 22 -9.53 17.70 18.38
CA VAL A 22 -8.29 17.70 17.61
C VAL A 22 -8.15 16.40 16.82
N PHE A 23 -7.34 16.43 15.76
CA PHE A 23 -7.08 15.30 14.90
C PHE A 23 -5.58 15.02 14.84
N LEU A 24 -5.15 13.88 15.40
CA LEU A 24 -3.77 13.42 15.31
C LEU A 24 -3.58 12.62 14.03
N LEU A 25 -2.81 13.18 13.09
CA LEU A 25 -2.43 12.48 11.86
C LEU A 25 -1.06 11.82 12.07
N LEU A 26 -0.99 10.50 11.86
CA LEU A 26 0.23 9.70 11.92
C LEU A 26 0.52 9.19 10.50
N THR A 27 1.75 9.36 10.03
CA THR A 27 2.19 8.90 8.71
C THR A 27 3.50 8.16 8.87
N SER A 28 3.46 6.85 8.67
CA SER A 28 4.65 6.00 8.62
C SER A 28 5.09 5.85 7.17
N SER A 29 6.38 6.05 6.91
CA SER A 29 7.00 5.88 5.60
C SER A 29 8.35 5.20 5.73
N VAL A 30 8.70 4.37 4.76
CA VAL A 30 10.05 3.84 4.62
C VAL A 30 10.89 4.89 3.89
N THR A 31 12.00 5.30 4.48
CA THR A 31 12.85 6.37 3.95
C THR A 31 13.85 5.85 2.93
N THR A 32 14.29 4.60 3.08
CA THR A 32 15.29 3.96 2.23
C THR A 32 14.69 2.81 1.42
N GLU A 33 15.17 2.61 0.19
CA GLU A 33 14.73 1.47 -0.66
C GLU A 33 15.05 0.11 -0.03
N SER A 34 16.11 0.05 0.78
CA SER A 34 16.53 -1.15 1.51
C SER A 34 15.67 -1.46 2.74
N CYS A 35 14.66 -0.64 3.05
CA CYS A 35 13.84 -0.76 4.26
C CYS A 35 14.63 -0.78 5.58
N SER A 36 15.83 -0.20 5.58
CA SER A 36 16.67 -0.10 6.78
C SER A 36 16.30 1.08 7.68
N THR A 37 15.61 2.09 7.15
CA THR A 37 15.26 3.32 7.88
C THR A 37 13.78 3.62 7.72
N TYR A 38 13.09 3.78 8.84
CA TYR A 38 11.67 4.13 8.92
C TYR A 38 11.50 5.52 9.50
N ARG A 39 10.45 6.21 9.07
CA ARG A 39 10.09 7.53 9.56
C ARG A 39 8.61 7.54 9.93
N LEU A 40 8.30 7.88 11.18
CA LEU A 40 6.94 8.12 11.67
C LEU A 40 6.75 9.63 11.88
N GLU A 41 6.12 10.29 10.92
CA GLU A 41 5.73 11.70 11.04
C GLU A 41 4.39 11.81 11.76
N HIS A 42 4.24 12.81 12.60
CA HIS A 42 3.01 13.08 13.32
C HIS A 42 2.67 14.57 13.32
N ALA A 43 1.38 14.90 13.24
CA ALA A 43 0.91 16.28 13.30
C ALA A 43 -0.50 16.35 13.89
N LEU A 44 -0.66 17.21 14.90
CA LEU A 44 -1.95 17.50 15.50
C LEU A 44 -2.62 18.64 14.74
N HIS A 45 -3.87 18.46 14.33
CA HIS A 45 -4.65 19.45 13.60
C HIS A 45 -5.90 19.83 14.40
N ARG A 46 -6.25 21.11 14.38
CA ARG A 46 -7.49 21.62 14.98
C ARG A 46 -8.23 22.49 13.96
N PRO A 47 -9.56 22.36 13.84
CA PRO A 47 -10.32 23.31 13.05
C PRO A 47 -10.37 24.67 13.75
N GLN A 48 -10.03 25.71 13.02
CA GLN A 48 -10.14 27.10 13.43
C GLN A 48 -10.62 27.91 12.22
N GLU A 49 -11.74 28.62 12.39
CA GLU A 49 -12.32 29.49 11.35
C GLU A 49 -12.56 28.80 9.99
N GLY A 50 -12.96 27.52 10.03
CA GLY A 50 -13.25 26.72 8.83
C GLY A 50 -12.01 26.11 8.15
N LEU A 51 -10.81 26.50 8.55
CA LEU A 51 -9.54 25.91 8.15
C LEU A 51 -9.01 24.95 9.22
N PHE A 52 -8.07 24.08 8.86
CA PHE A 52 -7.39 23.22 9.81
C PHE A 52 -5.97 23.74 10.03
N GLN A 53 -5.67 24.09 11.27
CA GLN A 53 -4.36 24.60 11.68
C GLN A 53 -3.57 23.50 12.39
N LYS A 54 -2.25 23.51 12.22
CA LYS A 54 -1.35 22.61 12.96
C LYS A 54 -1.17 23.15 14.38
N VAL A 55 -1.30 22.27 15.36
CA VAL A 55 -1.13 22.58 16.79
C VAL A 55 0.18 21.95 17.26
N PRO A 56 1.04 22.66 18.01
CA PRO A 56 2.25 22.08 18.57
C PRO A 56 1.90 20.94 19.54
N LEU A 57 2.60 19.82 19.41
CA LEU A 57 2.48 18.66 20.28
C LEU A 57 3.79 18.49 21.05
N VAL A 58 3.71 18.39 22.38
CA VAL A 58 4.86 18.13 23.26
C VAL A 58 4.61 16.83 24.01
N VAL A 59 5.61 15.95 23.98
CA VAL A 59 5.60 14.71 24.75
C VAL A 59 6.36 14.91 26.04
N ALA A 60 5.64 14.93 27.16
CA ALA A 60 6.24 15.05 28.48
C ALA A 60 7.15 13.86 28.77
N ASN A 61 8.33 14.13 29.33
CA ASN A 61 9.35 13.14 29.64
C ASN A 61 10.11 13.55 30.92
N LEU A 62 10.87 12.61 31.49
CA LEU A 62 11.61 12.85 32.74
C LEU A 62 12.72 13.92 32.60
N GLY A 63 13.25 14.15 31.40
CA GLY A 63 14.26 15.18 31.15
C GLY A 63 13.70 16.61 31.22
N MET A 64 12.38 16.78 31.25
CA MET A 64 11.73 18.07 31.49
C MET A 64 11.66 18.43 32.98
N ALA A 65 12.06 17.52 33.88
CA ALA A 65 12.10 17.78 35.32
C ALA A 65 13.30 18.67 35.69
N GLU A 66 13.15 19.43 36.77
CA GLU A 66 14.20 20.33 37.28
C GLU A 66 15.47 19.55 37.69
N GLN A 67 16.63 20.13 37.41
CA GLN A 67 17.92 19.53 37.72
C GLN A 67 18.15 19.45 39.24
N GLN A 68 18.23 18.23 39.76
CA GLN A 68 18.52 17.99 41.18
C GLN A 68 20.03 17.96 41.40
N GLY A 69 20.57 19.03 41.97
CA GLY A 69 21.93 19.06 42.49
C GLY A 69 21.94 18.70 43.99
N TYR A 70 22.56 17.59 44.35
CA TYR A 70 22.77 17.26 45.77
C TYR A 70 23.95 18.05 46.32
N ARG A 71 23.76 18.71 47.46
CA ARG A 71 24.84 19.41 48.17
C ARG A 71 25.72 18.39 48.90
N THR A 72 26.95 18.20 48.42
CA THR A 72 27.92 17.24 49.00
C THR A 72 28.78 17.83 50.12
N VAL A 73 28.97 19.15 50.13
CA VAL A 73 29.76 19.86 51.15
C VAL A 73 28.93 20.94 51.82
N SER A 74 28.88 20.90 53.15
CA SER A 74 28.32 21.97 53.97
C SER A 74 29.37 23.05 54.24
N GLY A 75 28.94 24.31 54.33
CA GLY A 75 29.79 25.37 54.85
C GLY A 75 29.92 25.22 56.36
N SER A 76 31.13 25.30 56.91
CA SER A 76 31.34 25.29 58.36
C SER A 76 30.79 26.56 58.99
N CYS A 77 30.12 26.45 60.15
CA CYS A 77 29.62 27.57 60.93
C CYS A 77 30.07 27.43 62.39
N ILE A 78 30.74 28.46 62.92
CA ILE A 78 31.28 28.48 64.30
C ILE A 78 30.22 28.96 65.31
N SER A 79 28.99 29.29 64.86
CA SER A 79 27.95 29.82 65.73
C SER A 79 27.29 28.75 66.61
N ASP A 80 27.55 28.80 67.91
CA ASP A 80 26.92 27.91 68.90
C ASP A 80 25.40 28.08 68.97
N GLY A 81 24.91 29.30 68.74
CA GLY A 81 23.47 29.59 68.75
C GLY A 81 22.73 28.84 67.64
N PHE A 82 23.34 28.80 66.44
CA PHE A 82 22.81 28.05 65.31
C PHE A 82 22.79 26.54 65.60
N GLY A 83 23.90 25.99 66.09
CA GLY A 83 23.98 24.56 66.43
C GLY A 83 22.93 24.12 67.46
N ARG A 84 22.72 24.91 68.53
CA ARG A 84 21.69 24.62 69.54
C ARG A 84 20.28 24.63 68.95
N ALA A 85 19.96 25.58 68.07
CA ALA A 85 18.65 25.63 67.43
C ALA A 85 18.41 24.42 66.52
N VAL A 86 19.39 24.05 65.70
CA VAL A 86 19.31 22.87 64.83
C VAL A 86 19.13 21.59 65.65
N ILE A 87 19.89 21.40 66.73
CA ILE A 87 19.77 20.22 67.60
C ILE A 87 18.39 20.17 68.26
N LYS A 88 17.86 21.31 68.73
CA LYS A 88 16.54 21.39 69.37
C LYS A 88 15.40 20.94 68.45
N HIS A 89 15.46 21.29 67.17
CA HIS A 89 14.41 20.99 66.18
C HIS A 89 14.72 19.76 65.31
N ARG A 90 15.89 19.12 65.48
CA ARG A 90 16.34 17.97 64.68
C ARG A 90 15.33 16.82 64.65
N SER A 91 14.73 16.52 65.80
CA SER A 91 13.79 15.40 65.96
C SER A 91 12.49 15.57 65.18
N GLU A 92 12.19 16.77 64.67
CA GLU A 92 11.03 17.01 63.82
C GLU A 92 11.21 16.34 62.44
N PHE A 93 12.41 16.44 61.85
CA PHE A 93 12.73 16.00 60.49
C PHE A 93 13.50 14.67 60.42
N PHE A 94 14.31 14.37 61.43
CA PHE A 94 15.15 13.18 61.46
C PHE A 94 14.64 12.14 62.46
N TYR A 95 14.86 10.87 62.15
CA TYR A 95 14.77 9.76 63.10
C TYR A 95 16.03 9.70 64.00
N GLU A 96 16.00 8.84 65.01
CA GLU A 96 17.10 8.68 65.98
C GLU A 96 18.39 8.12 65.35
N ASP A 97 18.25 7.35 64.27
CA ASP A 97 19.35 6.81 63.46
C ASP A 97 20.01 7.86 62.53
N GLY A 98 19.43 9.07 62.44
CA GLY A 98 19.88 10.13 61.55
C GLY A 98 19.26 10.10 60.14
N SER A 99 18.34 9.20 59.86
CA SER A 99 17.60 9.15 58.60
C SER A 99 16.54 10.26 58.49
N LEU A 100 16.30 10.78 57.29
CA LEU A 100 15.25 11.78 57.06
C LEU A 100 13.87 11.12 56.95
N LYS A 101 12.88 11.64 57.68
CA LYS A 101 11.52 11.09 57.70
C LYS A 101 10.83 11.18 56.34
N GLU A 102 11.00 12.30 55.64
CA GLU A 102 10.37 12.55 54.34
C GLU A 102 10.87 11.57 53.27
N VAL A 103 12.14 11.16 53.32
CA VAL A 103 12.69 10.14 52.41
C VAL A 103 11.96 8.81 52.60
N HIS A 104 11.75 8.39 53.85
CA HIS A 104 11.01 7.16 54.14
C HIS A 104 9.56 7.23 53.66
N LYS A 105 8.85 8.33 53.97
CA LYS A 105 7.47 8.55 53.51
C LYS A 105 7.35 8.48 51.98
N ILE A 106 8.24 9.14 51.25
CA ILE A 106 8.23 9.13 49.77
C ILE A 106 8.57 7.73 49.24
N ASN A 107 9.52 7.03 49.85
CA ASN A 107 9.89 5.67 49.46
C ASN A 107 8.76 4.68 49.70
N GLU A 108 8.05 4.76 50.82
CA GLU A 108 6.86 3.94 51.10
C GLU A 108 5.73 4.23 50.12
N MET A 109 5.47 5.51 49.82
CA MET A 109 4.53 5.91 48.78
C MET A 109 4.93 5.34 47.41
N TYR A 110 6.22 5.36 47.07
CA TYR A 110 6.70 4.80 45.82
C TYR A 110 6.58 3.26 45.78
N ALA A 111 6.87 2.58 46.89
CA ALA A 111 6.75 1.13 47.01
C ALA A 111 5.30 0.67 46.81
N THR A 112 4.35 1.34 47.47
CA THR A 112 2.91 1.04 47.32
C THR A 112 2.44 1.29 45.88
N LEU A 113 2.89 2.38 45.24
CA LEU A 113 2.60 2.65 43.82
C LEU A 113 3.18 1.57 42.90
N GLN A 114 4.41 1.13 43.15
CA GLN A 114 5.08 0.09 42.37
C GLN A 114 4.37 -1.26 42.47
N GLU A 115 3.85 -1.62 43.64
CA GLU A 115 3.05 -2.84 43.85
C GLU A 115 1.72 -2.79 43.09
N GLU A 116 1.00 -1.66 43.15
CA GLU A 116 -0.22 -1.48 42.37
C GLU A 116 0.05 -1.50 40.86
N LEU A 117 1.15 -0.90 40.40
CA LEU A 117 1.57 -0.99 39.00
C LEU A 117 1.83 -2.44 38.58
N LYS A 118 2.57 -3.21 39.38
CA LYS A 118 2.83 -4.63 39.13
C LYS A 118 1.53 -5.43 39.01
N LYS A 119 0.57 -5.19 39.90
CA LYS A 119 -0.75 -5.83 39.89
C LYS A 119 -1.57 -5.46 38.65
N ILE A 120 -1.52 -4.20 38.20
CA ILE A 120 -2.16 -3.79 36.94
C ILE A 120 -1.47 -4.47 35.75
N CYS A 121 -0.15 -4.54 35.71
CA CYS A 121 0.59 -5.24 34.65
C CYS A 121 0.16 -6.71 34.52
N SER A 122 0.04 -7.44 35.63
CA SER A 122 -0.43 -8.84 35.60
C SER A 122 -1.87 -8.97 35.09
N LYS A 123 -2.75 -8.00 35.38
CA LYS A 123 -4.11 -7.98 34.84
C LYS A 123 -4.12 -7.70 33.34
N VAL A 124 -3.33 -6.72 32.89
CA VAL A 124 -3.20 -6.36 31.47
C VAL A 124 -2.66 -7.55 30.68
N GLU A 125 -1.61 -8.21 31.17
CA GLU A 125 -1.08 -9.43 30.57
C GLU A 125 -2.16 -10.52 30.40
N GLY A 126 -2.95 -10.79 31.45
CA GLY A 126 -4.05 -11.75 31.38
C GLY A 126 -5.11 -11.37 30.35
N SER A 127 -5.45 -10.08 30.24
CA SER A 127 -6.40 -9.60 29.23
C SER A 127 -5.84 -9.66 27.81
N GLU A 128 -4.56 -9.33 27.59
CA GLU A 128 -3.92 -9.42 26.28
C GLU A 128 -3.91 -10.86 25.76
N ARG A 129 -3.53 -11.84 26.60
CA ARG A 129 -3.61 -13.27 26.23
C ARG A 129 -5.03 -13.71 25.89
N SER A 130 -6.03 -13.16 26.59
CA SER A 130 -7.44 -13.47 26.32
C SER A 130 -7.89 -12.91 24.97
N VAL A 131 -7.47 -11.67 24.64
CA VAL A 131 -7.74 -11.03 23.35
C VAL A 131 -7.03 -11.79 22.22
N GLU A 132 -5.78 -12.19 22.41
CA GLU A 132 -5.02 -12.99 21.45
C GLU A 132 -5.74 -14.30 21.11
N LYS A 133 -6.17 -15.04 22.14
CA LYS A 133 -6.94 -16.28 21.95
C LYS A 133 -8.24 -16.03 21.17
N LEU A 134 -8.99 -14.99 21.53
CA LEU A 134 -10.26 -14.67 20.88
C LEU A 134 -10.06 -14.26 19.42
N LEU A 135 -9.02 -13.48 19.12
CA LEU A 135 -8.67 -13.08 17.75
C LEU A 135 -8.33 -14.31 16.90
N ALA A 136 -7.55 -15.26 17.43
CA ALA A 136 -7.23 -16.51 16.74
C ALA A 136 -8.49 -17.34 16.44
N GLU A 137 -9.41 -17.46 17.40
CA GLU A 137 -10.68 -18.16 17.21
C GLU A 137 -11.56 -17.46 16.15
N VAL A 138 -11.66 -16.13 16.20
CA VAL A 138 -12.43 -15.34 15.22
C VAL A 138 -11.85 -15.51 13.81
N ASP A 139 -10.53 -15.51 13.67
CA ASP A 139 -9.90 -15.66 12.36
C ASP A 139 -10.04 -17.09 11.82
N GLN A 140 -9.96 -18.12 12.68
CA GLN A 140 -10.27 -19.49 12.30
C GLN A 140 -11.73 -19.61 11.80
N LEU A 141 -12.68 -19.01 12.51
CA LEU A 141 -14.08 -19.01 12.11
C LEU A 141 -14.31 -18.27 10.79
N LYS A 142 -13.67 -17.11 10.58
CA LYS A 142 -13.72 -16.39 9.30
C LYS A 142 -13.17 -17.22 8.15
N GLN A 143 -12.08 -17.94 8.35
CA GLN A 143 -11.50 -18.83 7.33
C GLN A 143 -12.45 -19.99 7.00
N GLU A 144 -13.08 -20.59 8.00
CA GLU A 144 -14.05 -21.67 7.79
C GLU A 144 -15.31 -21.18 7.06
N ILE A 145 -15.79 -19.98 7.38
CA ILE A 145 -16.90 -19.33 6.65
C ILE A 145 -16.51 -19.09 5.19
N LYS A 146 -15.29 -18.60 4.94
CA LYS A 146 -14.78 -18.37 3.58
C LYS A 146 -14.72 -19.68 2.79
N ARG A 147 -14.14 -20.73 3.38
CA ARG A 147 -14.05 -22.08 2.78
C ARG A 147 -15.41 -22.66 2.44
N LYS A 148 -16.38 -22.56 3.35
CA LYS A 148 -17.77 -23.02 3.11
C LYS A 148 -18.47 -22.23 1.99
N LYS A 149 -18.25 -20.92 1.90
CA LYS A 149 -18.79 -20.09 0.80
C LYS A 149 -18.21 -20.50 -0.55
N GLU A 150 -16.90 -20.73 -0.64
CA GLU A 150 -16.21 -21.17 -1.87
C GLU A 150 -16.67 -22.59 -2.28
N GLN A 151 -16.84 -23.50 -1.32
CA GLN A 151 -17.34 -24.86 -1.59
C GLN A 151 -18.81 -24.87 -2.07
N THR A 152 -19.63 -23.93 -1.58
CA THR A 152 -21.03 -23.80 -2.02
C THR A 152 -21.11 -23.20 -3.44
N GLN A 153 -20.22 -22.27 -3.79
CA GLN A 153 -20.13 -21.73 -5.16
C GLN A 153 -19.66 -22.79 -6.17
N THR A 154 -18.63 -23.57 -5.84
CA THR A 154 -18.13 -24.65 -6.71
C THR A 154 -19.10 -25.83 -6.83
N SER A 155 -19.89 -26.12 -5.78
CA SER A 155 -20.97 -27.12 -5.86
C SER A 155 -22.22 -26.61 -6.60
N GLY A 156 -22.42 -25.30 -6.69
CA GLY A 156 -23.50 -24.66 -7.47
C GLY A 156 -23.21 -24.63 -8.97
N GLU A 157 -21.93 -24.49 -9.36
CA GLU A 157 -21.51 -24.52 -10.77
C GLU A 157 -21.46 -25.96 -11.35
N ASN A 158 -21.15 -26.97 -10.54
CA ASN A 158 -21.05 -28.36 -11.00
C ASN A 158 -22.39 -29.12 -11.17
N LYS A 159 -23.54 -28.46 -10.96
CA LYS A 159 -24.86 -29.07 -11.22
C LYS A 159 -25.66 -28.40 -12.34
N CYS A 160 -25.07 -27.48 -13.09
CA CYS A 160 -25.77 -26.87 -14.22
C CYS A 160 -24.85 -26.50 -15.40
N VAL A 161 -24.02 -27.43 -15.82
CA VAL A 161 -23.55 -27.46 -17.21
C VAL A 161 -23.81 -28.88 -17.70
N SER A 162 -25.05 -29.11 -18.13
CA SER A 162 -25.26 -30.12 -19.16
C SER A 162 -24.31 -29.77 -20.30
N ASP A 163 -23.57 -30.77 -20.79
CA ASP A 163 -22.71 -30.71 -21.99
C ASP A 163 -23.53 -30.40 -23.26
N GLU A 164 -24.24 -29.28 -23.27
CA GLU A 164 -24.75 -28.71 -24.51
C GLU A 164 -23.57 -27.98 -25.17
N PRO A 165 -23.25 -28.31 -26.42
CA PRO A 165 -22.21 -27.60 -27.15
C PRO A 165 -22.57 -26.11 -27.14
N LYS A 166 -21.64 -25.25 -26.71
CA LYS A 166 -21.81 -23.80 -26.77
C LYS A 166 -21.98 -23.39 -28.23
N GLU A 167 -23.22 -23.22 -28.66
CA GLU A 167 -23.56 -22.83 -30.02
C GLU A 167 -23.07 -21.41 -30.31
N ASN A 168 -22.74 -21.14 -31.58
CA ASN A 168 -22.42 -19.78 -32.01
C ASN A 168 -23.72 -18.99 -32.20
N VAL A 169 -24.22 -18.44 -31.09
CA VAL A 169 -25.48 -17.69 -31.00
C VAL A 169 -25.60 -16.58 -32.05
N PHE A 170 -24.52 -15.85 -32.34
CA PHE A 170 -24.52 -14.78 -33.35
C PHE A 170 -24.72 -15.32 -34.77
N LEU A 171 -24.05 -16.42 -35.11
CA LEU A 171 -24.18 -17.05 -36.42
C LEU A 171 -25.58 -17.65 -36.60
N CYS A 172 -26.10 -18.32 -35.58
CA CYS A 172 -27.45 -18.89 -35.59
C CYS A 172 -28.52 -17.80 -35.80
N GLN A 173 -28.43 -16.69 -35.07
CA GLN A 173 -29.36 -15.56 -35.25
C GLN A 173 -29.22 -14.92 -36.64
N ALA A 174 -28.00 -14.73 -37.14
CA ALA A 174 -27.78 -14.15 -38.47
C ALA A 174 -28.38 -15.02 -39.57
N LEU A 175 -28.17 -16.35 -39.51
CA LEU A 175 -28.74 -17.30 -40.48
C LEU A 175 -30.28 -17.32 -40.42
N GLN A 176 -30.88 -17.22 -39.23
CA GLN A 176 -32.33 -17.07 -39.09
C GLN A 176 -32.84 -15.75 -39.68
N THR A 177 -32.09 -14.65 -39.51
CA THR A 177 -32.48 -13.31 -39.98
C THR A 177 -32.37 -13.19 -41.50
N PHE A 178 -31.27 -13.67 -42.10
CA PHE A 178 -31.07 -13.58 -43.55
C PHE A 178 -31.78 -14.67 -44.35
N PHE A 179 -31.95 -15.87 -43.77
CA PHE A 179 -32.48 -17.04 -44.49
C PHE A 179 -33.50 -17.85 -43.64
N PRO A 180 -34.64 -17.25 -43.25
CA PRO A 180 -35.60 -17.85 -42.32
C PRO A 180 -36.17 -19.21 -42.77
N ASN A 181 -36.27 -19.47 -44.08
CA ASN A 181 -36.88 -20.69 -44.65
C ASN A 181 -35.88 -21.67 -45.27
N SER A 182 -34.58 -21.51 -45.02
CA SER A 182 -33.53 -22.30 -45.69
C SER A 182 -33.31 -23.70 -45.12
N GLY A 183 -33.75 -23.97 -43.89
CA GLY A 183 -33.43 -25.22 -43.18
C GLY A 183 -31.93 -25.40 -42.87
N LEU A 184 -31.10 -24.37 -43.07
CA LEU A 184 -29.63 -24.39 -42.92
C LEU A 184 -29.15 -23.90 -41.54
N GLN A 185 -29.99 -23.96 -40.51
CA GLN A 185 -29.70 -23.40 -39.18
C GLN A 185 -28.81 -24.30 -38.30
N THR A 186 -27.97 -25.11 -38.95
CA THR A 186 -27.20 -26.18 -38.32
C THR A 186 -25.71 -25.97 -38.61
N CYS A 187 -24.89 -25.95 -37.57
CA CYS A 187 -23.44 -25.88 -37.71
C CYS A 187 -22.76 -27.26 -37.59
N ILE A 188 -23.52 -28.35 -37.65
CA ILE A 188 -23.05 -29.71 -37.36
C ILE A 188 -23.26 -30.63 -38.57
N VAL A 189 -22.20 -31.28 -39.02
CA VAL A 189 -22.18 -32.20 -40.15
C VAL A 189 -21.80 -33.60 -39.67
N SER A 190 -22.42 -34.64 -40.23
CA SER A 190 -22.06 -36.04 -39.92
C SER A 190 -20.76 -36.44 -40.62
N LEU A 191 -19.88 -37.17 -39.92
CA LEU A 191 -18.60 -37.65 -40.46
C LEU A 191 -18.78 -38.58 -41.69
N LYS A 192 -19.97 -39.16 -41.86
CA LYS A 192 -20.33 -40.07 -42.98
C LYS A 192 -20.98 -39.34 -44.17
N GLY A 193 -20.99 -38.01 -44.18
CA GLY A 193 -21.31 -37.20 -45.35
C GLY A 193 -22.78 -37.23 -45.79
N ARG A 194 -23.70 -37.75 -44.99
CA ARG A 194 -25.15 -37.62 -45.25
C ARG A 194 -25.95 -37.35 -43.98
N GLN A 195 -26.90 -36.46 -44.18
CA GLN A 195 -27.84 -35.88 -43.23
C GLN A 195 -27.24 -34.88 -42.23
N ILE A 196 -27.68 -33.63 -42.41
CA ILE A 196 -27.51 -32.53 -41.48
C ILE A 196 -28.29 -32.88 -40.20
N SER A 197 -27.65 -32.77 -39.04
CA SER A 197 -28.23 -33.12 -37.74
C SER A 197 -29.31 -32.12 -37.31
N LYS A 198 -30.37 -32.57 -36.61
CA LYS A 198 -31.51 -31.74 -36.14
C LYS A 198 -31.20 -30.81 -34.95
N HIS A 199 -29.94 -30.74 -34.52
CA HIS A 199 -29.52 -29.79 -33.50
C HIS A 199 -29.39 -28.40 -34.14
N CYS A 200 -30.53 -27.71 -34.25
CA CYS A 200 -30.61 -26.29 -34.59
C CYS A 200 -30.83 -25.50 -33.30
N CYS A 201 -30.12 -24.38 -33.19
CA CYS A 201 -30.45 -23.34 -32.23
C CYS A 201 -31.86 -22.81 -32.52
N ASN A 202 -32.86 -23.24 -31.76
CA ASN A 202 -34.26 -22.84 -31.95
C ASN A 202 -34.66 -21.65 -31.06
N THR A 203 -33.73 -21.13 -30.25
CA THR A 203 -33.96 -19.99 -29.36
C THR A 203 -33.73 -18.68 -30.08
N ASP A 204 -34.73 -17.80 -30.08
CA ASP A 204 -34.55 -16.40 -30.49
C ASP A 204 -33.74 -15.66 -29.42
N HIS A 205 -32.52 -15.27 -29.77
CA HIS A 205 -31.60 -14.60 -28.85
C HIS A 205 -31.80 -13.07 -28.81
N LYS A 206 -32.78 -12.53 -29.56
CA LYS A 206 -33.09 -11.08 -29.63
C LYS A 206 -31.87 -10.21 -29.96
N ILE A 207 -30.96 -10.73 -30.79
CA ILE A 207 -29.79 -10.00 -31.25
C ILE A 207 -30.16 -9.29 -32.56
N ASN A 208 -29.99 -7.96 -32.60
CA ASN A 208 -30.26 -7.14 -33.77
C ASN A 208 -29.06 -7.21 -34.74
N VAL A 209 -29.17 -8.00 -35.80
CA VAL A 209 -28.12 -8.14 -36.83
C VAL A 209 -28.40 -7.14 -37.96
N MET A 210 -27.62 -6.07 -38.05
CA MET A 210 -27.88 -4.92 -38.93
C MET A 210 -27.04 -4.90 -40.22
N ASP A 211 -26.05 -5.78 -40.37
CA ASP A 211 -25.12 -5.75 -41.49
C ASP A 211 -25.67 -6.43 -42.73
N LYS A 212 -25.81 -5.70 -43.85
CA LYS A 212 -26.29 -6.27 -45.12
C LYS A 212 -25.26 -7.26 -45.67
N LEU A 213 -25.72 -8.46 -46.07
CA LEU A 213 -24.92 -9.37 -46.89
C LEU A 213 -24.57 -8.69 -48.22
N THR A 214 -23.41 -9.06 -48.76
CA THR A 214 -22.74 -8.53 -49.97
C THR A 214 -23.64 -7.72 -50.90
N LEU A 215 -23.26 -6.47 -51.16
CA LEU A 215 -23.90 -5.62 -52.16
C LEU A 215 -23.80 -6.30 -53.54
N MET A 216 -24.89 -6.84 -54.03
CA MET A 216 -24.96 -7.35 -55.40
C MET A 216 -25.08 -6.16 -56.36
N GLN A 217 -23.94 -5.78 -56.91
CA GLN A 217 -23.86 -4.81 -57.98
C GLN A 217 -23.50 -5.58 -59.26
N ASP A 218 -24.44 -5.63 -60.20
CA ASP A 218 -24.19 -6.17 -61.54
C ASP A 218 -23.42 -5.12 -62.35
N ASP A 219 -22.10 -5.07 -62.15
CA ASP A 219 -21.22 -4.29 -63.02
C ASP A 219 -21.21 -4.96 -64.41
N SER A 220 -22.03 -4.42 -65.30
CA SER A 220 -22.27 -4.94 -66.64
C SER A 220 -21.15 -4.58 -67.62
N ASP A 221 -19.87 -4.60 -67.21
CA ASP A 221 -18.74 -4.31 -68.10
C ASP A 221 -17.42 -4.97 -67.61
N PHE A 222 -17.21 -6.24 -67.97
CA PHE A 222 -15.86 -6.83 -67.98
C PHE A 222 -15.67 -7.70 -69.24
N PRO A 223 -14.82 -7.29 -70.21
CA PRO A 223 -14.34 -8.20 -71.23
C PRO A 223 -13.23 -9.09 -70.66
N GLU A 224 -13.61 -10.35 -70.49
CA GLU A 224 -12.90 -11.62 -70.65
C GLU A 224 -11.35 -11.66 -70.72
N ALA A 225 -10.82 -12.66 -70.02
CA ALA A 225 -9.42 -12.90 -69.70
C ALA A 225 -8.46 -13.05 -70.90
N GLY A 226 -7.44 -12.20 -70.95
CA GLY A 226 -6.26 -12.37 -71.81
C GLY A 226 -5.18 -13.23 -71.15
N ILE A 227 -5.15 -14.51 -71.48
CA ILE A 227 -4.07 -15.46 -71.17
C ILE A 227 -2.78 -14.96 -71.83
N ARG A 228 -1.72 -14.64 -71.06
CA ARG A 228 -0.37 -14.42 -71.59
C ARG A 228 0.59 -15.52 -71.16
N HIS A 229 0.97 -16.32 -72.16
CA HIS A 229 1.96 -17.39 -72.10
C HIS A 229 3.38 -16.87 -71.86
N ILE A 230 4.13 -17.66 -71.08
CA ILE A 230 5.56 -17.50 -70.77
C ILE A 230 6.39 -18.12 -71.91
N THR A 231 7.28 -17.35 -72.53
CA THR A 231 8.42 -17.93 -73.28
C THR A 231 9.68 -17.07 -73.18
N LYS A 232 10.79 -17.76 -72.90
CA LYS A 232 12.13 -17.27 -72.59
C LYS A 232 12.91 -16.87 -73.86
N ARG A 233 13.72 -15.80 -73.80
CA ARG A 233 15.01 -15.69 -74.51
C ARG A 233 16.09 -15.18 -73.55
N LYS A 234 17.27 -15.81 -73.64
CA LYS A 234 18.47 -15.61 -72.84
C LYS A 234 19.57 -15.07 -73.77
N ALA A 235 20.25 -13.98 -73.41
CA ALA A 235 21.60 -13.66 -73.88
C ALA A 235 22.31 -12.68 -72.93
N SER A 236 23.51 -13.08 -72.46
CA SER A 236 24.73 -12.29 -72.18
C SER A 236 24.62 -10.99 -71.35
N VAL A 237 24.65 -11.03 -70.01
CA VAL A 237 25.82 -10.82 -69.11
C VAL A 237 26.68 -9.57 -69.38
N THR A 238 26.49 -8.52 -68.58
CA THR A 238 27.50 -7.96 -67.66
C THR A 238 26.90 -6.94 -66.68
N THR A 239 27.44 -6.94 -65.45
CA THR A 239 27.26 -6.04 -64.30
C THR A 239 26.18 -6.35 -63.23
N ALA A 240 26.70 -6.56 -62.01
CA ALA A 240 26.10 -6.55 -60.66
C ALA A 240 25.01 -7.59 -60.30
N GLY A 241 25.46 -8.71 -59.69
CA GLY A 241 24.58 -9.69 -59.05
C GLY A 241 24.50 -9.52 -57.52
N ARG A 242 23.29 -9.57 -56.97
CA ARG A 242 22.91 -10.55 -55.92
C ARG A 242 21.38 -10.71 -55.90
N LYS A 243 20.94 -11.97 -56.05
CA LYS A 243 19.54 -12.41 -56.13
C LYS A 243 18.89 -12.49 -54.73
N PRO A 244 17.56 -12.33 -54.61
CA PRO A 244 16.82 -12.79 -53.45
C PRO A 244 16.55 -14.31 -53.54
N PHE A 245 16.85 -15.04 -52.47
CA PHE A 245 16.38 -16.41 -52.25
C PHE A 245 15.15 -16.38 -51.32
N LYS A 246 14.20 -17.26 -51.66
CA LYS A 246 13.00 -17.71 -50.92
C LYS A 246 13.15 -17.67 -49.39
N LYS A 247 12.08 -17.29 -48.67
CA LYS A 247 11.40 -18.15 -47.67
C LYS A 247 10.23 -17.45 -46.93
N SER A 248 9.12 -18.19 -46.87
CA SER A 248 8.14 -18.37 -45.78
C SER A 248 7.56 -17.17 -45.01
N ARG A 249 6.21 -17.16 -44.98
CA ARG A 249 5.37 -16.65 -43.89
C ARG A 249 5.95 -17.02 -42.51
N SER A 250 5.99 -16.03 -41.61
CA SER A 250 5.35 -16.17 -40.31
C SER A 250 4.77 -14.80 -39.91
N LEU A 251 3.47 -14.79 -39.58
CA LEU A 251 2.84 -13.68 -38.90
C LEU A 251 3.17 -13.86 -37.41
N GLN A 252 4.19 -13.15 -36.93
CA GLN A 252 4.36 -12.95 -35.49
C GLN A 252 3.55 -11.73 -35.08
N LEU A 253 2.42 -12.02 -34.46
CA LEU A 253 1.55 -11.07 -33.77
C LEU A 253 2.25 -10.68 -32.47
N HIS A 254 3.07 -9.62 -32.50
CA HIS A 254 3.57 -9.00 -31.28
C HIS A 254 2.50 -8.07 -30.71
N HIS A 255 1.98 -8.46 -29.55
CA HIS A 255 1.26 -7.60 -28.62
C HIS A 255 2.00 -6.27 -28.45
N LYS A 256 1.36 -5.17 -28.87
CA LYS A 256 1.73 -3.81 -28.46
C LYS A 256 1.40 -3.66 -26.98
N LEU A 257 2.42 -3.68 -26.14
CA LEU A 257 2.44 -2.92 -24.89
C LEU A 257 2.88 -1.50 -25.25
N LEU A 258 1.93 -0.56 -25.29
CA LEU A 258 2.22 0.86 -25.49
C LEU A 258 2.72 1.46 -24.18
N LYS A 259 4.04 1.65 -24.09
CA LYS A 259 4.68 2.64 -23.24
C LYS A 259 5.06 3.81 -24.15
N GLY A 260 4.47 4.98 -23.91
CA GLY A 260 4.82 6.22 -24.60
C GLY A 260 5.78 7.05 -23.75
N ASP A 261 7.05 7.04 -24.15
CA ASP A 261 8.00 8.16 -24.06
C ASP A 261 7.65 9.11 -25.24
N GLN A 262 7.90 10.42 -25.32
CA GLN A 262 8.58 11.45 -24.54
C GLN A 262 8.44 12.76 -25.37
N ASP A 263 8.84 13.89 -24.78
CA ASP A 263 9.23 15.19 -25.38
C ASP A 263 8.20 16.34 -25.22
N ASN A 264 8.56 17.55 -24.76
CA ASN A 264 9.86 18.21 -24.78
C ASN A 264 9.90 19.52 -23.93
N ARG A 265 11.13 19.93 -23.58
CA ARG A 265 11.68 21.31 -23.35
C ARG A 265 11.69 21.98 -21.96
N ASP A 266 12.86 21.89 -21.34
CA ASP A 266 13.89 22.94 -21.15
C ASP A 266 13.47 24.36 -20.70
N GLN A 267 13.95 24.76 -19.50
CA GLN A 267 14.81 25.93 -19.35
C GLN A 267 15.62 25.87 -18.03
N GLU A 268 16.95 25.90 -18.19
CA GLU A 268 17.95 26.08 -17.14
C GLU A 268 17.87 27.46 -16.48
N GLY A 269 18.01 27.50 -15.16
CA GLY A 269 18.24 28.72 -14.37
C GLY A 269 19.29 28.44 -13.30
N LYS A 270 20.56 28.69 -13.65
CA LYS A 270 21.76 28.60 -12.82
C LYS A 270 21.88 29.90 -12.01
N LEU A 271 21.97 29.83 -10.69
CA LEU A 271 22.51 30.93 -9.87
C LEU A 271 23.46 30.37 -8.81
N THR A 272 24.65 30.95 -8.80
CA THR A 272 25.79 30.62 -7.95
C THR A 272 26.14 31.86 -7.10
N MET A 273 26.70 31.60 -5.90
CA MET A 273 27.62 32.42 -5.08
C MET A 273 27.08 33.40 -4.01
N SER A 274 27.38 33.08 -2.75
CA SER A 274 28.31 33.79 -1.82
C SER A 274 28.22 33.09 -0.43
N SER A 275 29.25 32.44 0.14
CA SER A 275 30.56 32.87 0.66
C SER A 275 30.49 33.83 1.85
N THR A 276 30.75 33.34 3.07
CA THR A 276 31.66 34.01 4.02
C THR A 276 32.23 32.98 5.01
N GLU A 277 33.55 32.80 4.98
CA GLU A 277 34.40 32.10 5.97
C GLU A 277 35.25 33.14 6.72
N ARG A 278 35.56 32.86 8.00
CA ARG A 278 36.80 33.14 8.77
C ARG A 278 36.66 32.42 10.11
N ASP A 279 37.42 31.36 10.39
CA ASP A 279 38.84 31.26 10.79
C ASP A 279 39.04 31.40 12.30
N GLU A 280 39.48 30.31 12.94
CA GLU A 280 40.75 30.25 13.67
C GLU A 280 40.98 28.82 14.21
N GLU A 281 42.15 28.29 13.85
CA GLU A 281 42.72 27.00 14.26
C GLU A 281 43.33 27.10 15.66
N THR A 282 43.16 26.07 16.49
CA THR A 282 44.22 25.69 17.44
C THR A 282 44.38 24.18 17.50
N LEU A 283 45.57 23.79 17.07
CA LEU A 283 46.23 22.50 17.09
C LEU A 283 46.32 21.91 18.52
N GLU A 284 46.12 20.60 18.69
CA GLU A 284 47.16 19.73 19.26
C GLU A 284 46.82 18.24 19.18
N LYS A 285 47.81 17.47 18.70
CA LYS A 285 47.84 16.01 18.63
C LYS A 285 48.16 15.43 20.00
N LEU A 286 47.48 14.34 20.37
CA LEU A 286 48.09 13.26 21.15
C LEU A 286 47.49 11.92 20.75
N LYS A 287 48.38 11.00 20.37
CA LYS A 287 48.13 9.57 20.17
C LYS A 287 47.80 8.94 21.52
N ASP A 288 46.84 8.02 21.57
CA ASP A 288 47.11 6.62 21.95
C ASP A 288 45.85 5.74 21.87
N THR A 289 46.02 4.63 21.15
CA THR A 289 45.61 3.25 21.45
C THR A 289 44.59 3.02 22.58
N ASN A 290 43.39 2.55 22.24
CA ASN A 290 42.87 1.22 22.63
C ASN A 290 41.34 1.09 22.40
N GLU A 291 40.99 -0.06 21.82
CA GLU A 291 39.78 -0.87 22.03
C GLU A 291 38.44 -0.15 22.32
N TYR A 292 37.57 -0.12 21.30
CA TYR A 292 36.13 0.06 21.48
C TYR A 292 35.51 -1.24 22.00
N PRO A 293 34.79 -1.26 23.15
CA PRO A 293 33.88 -2.35 23.45
C PRO A 293 32.52 -2.12 22.75
N GLN A 294 32.03 -3.18 22.12
CA GLN A 294 30.71 -3.29 21.51
C GLN A 294 29.58 -2.91 22.48
N SER A 295 28.67 -2.06 22.02
CA SER A 295 27.40 -1.77 22.68
C SER A 295 26.47 -3.00 22.65
N PRO A 296 25.68 -3.28 23.69
CA PRO A 296 24.70 -4.36 23.66
C PRO A 296 23.44 -3.89 22.91
N THR A 297 23.03 -4.66 21.92
CA THR A 297 21.76 -4.51 21.22
C THR A 297 20.62 -5.02 22.12
N PHE A 298 19.51 -4.28 22.16
CA PHE A 298 18.20 -4.76 22.63
C PHE A 298 17.53 -5.64 21.58
#